data_AF-A0A069D5Y5-F1
#
_entry.id   AF-A0A069D5Y5-F1
#
_cell.length_a   1.000
_cell.length_b   1.000
_cell.length_c   1.000
_cell.angle_alpha   90.00
_cell.angle_beta   90.00
_cell.angle_gamma   90.00
#
_symmetry.space_group_name_H-M   'P 1'
#
loop_
_entity.id
_entity.type
_entity.pdbx_description
1 polymer ?
#
loop_
_entity_poly.entity_id
_entity_poly.type
_entity_poly.pdbx_seq_one_letter_code
_entity_poly.pdbx_strand_id
1 'polypeptide(L)'
;MTTRGHYGATWIEEPLAMEFARWLSPEFSDWCNERIKELGTKGYVTLVPAKREHRNSFSEAVGNFPVPQNFEEALMLAADQARKIREDEPKVTFYEEYVEERDHFKSSRIADELEISTVQLHRFLAENNIIKFEGYRWVVHTPYQALQCDVPYMWEKQDGKIYPTGSVKRWTQAGREYIIEMWREQHPELYSKKR
;
A
#
# COMPACT_ATOMS: atom_id res chain seq x y z
N MET A 1 36.15 -9.07 -10.88
CA MET A 1 35.55 -9.95 -11.91
C MET A 1 34.23 -10.44 -11.37
N THR A 2 33.08 -10.02 -11.86
CA THR A 2 31.78 -10.43 -11.29
C THR A 2 31.55 -11.95 -11.38
N THR A 3 31.01 -12.55 -10.31
CA THR A 3 30.67 -13.97 -10.28
C THR A 3 29.20 -14.20 -10.64
N ARG A 4 28.90 -15.20 -11.48
CA ARG A 4 27.52 -15.57 -11.80
C ARG A 4 26.86 -16.31 -10.63
N GLY A 5 25.67 -15.84 -10.24
CA GLY A 5 24.83 -16.45 -9.22
C GLY A 5 23.92 -17.57 -9.76
N HIS A 6 23.35 -18.35 -8.84
CA HIS A 6 22.65 -19.61 -9.14
C HIS A 6 21.35 -19.47 -9.98
N TYR A 7 20.86 -18.24 -10.24
CA TYR A 7 19.63 -17.97 -11.00
C TYR A 7 19.81 -16.92 -12.11
N GLY A 8 21.01 -16.80 -12.68
CA GLY A 8 21.30 -15.83 -13.75
C GLY A 8 21.54 -14.39 -13.27
N ALA A 9 21.45 -14.16 -11.96
CA ALA A 9 21.94 -12.92 -11.33
C ALA A 9 23.47 -12.86 -11.40
N THR A 10 24.03 -11.64 -11.39
CA THR A 10 25.48 -11.41 -11.37
C THR A 10 25.84 -10.75 -10.04
N TRP A 11 26.64 -11.42 -9.21
CA TRP A 11 27.11 -10.88 -7.94
C TRP A 11 28.25 -9.91 -8.19
N ILE A 12 28.20 -8.77 -7.51
CA ILE A 12 29.30 -7.81 -7.49
C ILE A 12 30.39 -8.34 -6.56
N GLU A 13 31.64 -8.33 -7.02
CA GLU A 13 32.78 -8.66 -6.17
C GLU A 13 33.07 -7.52 -5.20
N GLU A 14 33.58 -7.87 -4.02
CA GLU A 14 33.99 -6.95 -2.96
C GLU A 14 34.78 -5.72 -3.46
N PRO A 15 35.91 -5.85 -4.21
CA PRO A 15 36.67 -4.68 -4.65
C PRO A 15 35.88 -3.76 -5.60
N LEU A 16 34.94 -4.31 -6.36
CA LEU A 16 34.11 -3.50 -7.27
C LEU A 16 32.98 -2.78 -6.51
N ALA A 17 32.42 -3.43 -5.48
CA ALA A 17 31.43 -2.82 -4.61
C ALA A 17 32.00 -1.62 -3.85
N MET A 18 33.27 -1.70 -3.43
CA MET A 18 33.97 -0.61 -2.74
C MET A 18 34.19 0.63 -3.63
N GLU A 19 34.66 0.43 -4.87
CA GLU A 19 34.82 1.53 -5.82
C GLU A 19 33.47 2.15 -6.22
N PHE A 20 32.43 1.32 -6.34
CA PHE A 20 31.07 1.80 -6.59
C PHE A 20 30.51 2.61 -5.40
N ALA A 21 30.73 2.18 -4.16
CA ALA A 21 30.30 2.91 -2.98
C ALA A 21 31.03 4.27 -2.86
N ARG A 22 32.33 4.31 -3.17
CA ARG A 22 33.13 5.55 -3.25
C ARG A 22 32.60 6.52 -4.29
N TRP A 23 32.16 6.01 -5.43
CA TRP A 23 31.56 6.82 -6.49
C TRP A 23 30.23 7.45 -6.07
N LEU A 24 29.42 6.75 -5.26
CA LEU A 24 28.14 7.26 -4.78
C LEU A 24 28.29 8.39 -3.75
N SER A 25 29.06 8.16 -2.67
CA SER A 25 29.48 9.22 -1.74
C SER A 25 30.57 8.73 -0.78
N PRO A 26 31.44 9.64 -0.29
CA PRO A 26 32.47 9.29 0.70
C PRO A 26 31.88 8.70 2.00
N GLU A 27 30.83 9.32 2.54
CA GLU A 27 30.17 8.86 3.78
C GLU A 27 29.56 7.46 3.64
N PHE A 28 28.96 7.17 2.48
CA PHE A 28 28.39 5.85 2.20
C PHE A 28 29.47 4.77 2.04
N SER A 29 30.62 5.11 1.46
CA SER A 29 31.77 4.22 1.37
C SER A 29 32.31 3.86 2.77
N ASP A 30 32.44 4.84 3.64
CA ASP A 30 32.91 4.61 5.02
C ASP A 30 31.93 3.73 5.80
N TRP A 31 30.63 3.96 5.62
CA TRP A 31 29.60 3.08 6.20
C TRP A 31 29.68 1.64 5.66
N CYS A 32 29.85 1.45 4.34
CA CYS A 32 30.02 0.11 3.76
C CYS A 32 31.24 -0.62 4.34
N ASN A 33 32.36 0.10 4.50
CA ASN A 33 33.58 -0.44 5.12
C ASN A 33 33.34 -0.94 6.54
N GLU A 34 32.59 -0.19 7.36
CA GLU A 34 32.25 -0.60 8.71
C GLU A 34 31.40 -1.86 8.72
N ARG A 35 30.42 -1.98 7.81
CA ARG A 35 29.52 -3.15 7.73
C ARG A 35 30.23 -4.40 7.24
N ILE A 36 31.13 -4.28 6.26
CA ILE A 36 31.93 -5.42 5.79
C ILE A 36 32.88 -5.90 6.89
N LYS A 37 33.50 -4.98 7.65
CA LYS A 37 34.32 -5.33 8.83
C LYS A 37 33.50 -6.00 9.92
N GLU A 38 32.30 -5.51 10.19
CA GLU A 38 31.37 -6.13 11.15
C GLU A 38 30.99 -7.55 10.71
N LEU A 39 30.69 -7.74 9.43
CA LEU A 39 30.38 -9.05 8.86
C LEU A 39 31.56 -10.03 9.00
N GLY A 40 32.77 -9.59 8.64
CA GLY A 40 33.97 -10.42 8.71
C GLY A 40 34.37 -10.79 10.13
N THR A 41 34.06 -9.94 11.12
CA THR A 41 34.40 -10.19 12.54
C THR A 41 33.32 -10.97 13.28
N LYS A 42 32.05 -10.67 13.05
CA LYS A 42 30.92 -11.26 13.80
C LYS A 42 30.18 -12.37 13.05
N GLY A 43 30.35 -12.49 11.73
CA GLY A 43 29.60 -13.40 10.87
C GLY A 43 28.18 -12.95 10.53
N TYR A 44 27.75 -11.79 11.05
CA TYR A 44 26.46 -11.15 10.75
C TYR A 44 26.61 -9.63 10.81
N VAL A 45 25.71 -8.90 10.16
CA VAL A 45 25.64 -7.43 10.22
C VAL A 45 24.36 -7.03 10.92
N THR A 46 24.47 -6.19 11.93
CA THR A 46 23.29 -5.56 12.53
C THR A 46 22.94 -4.35 11.67
N LEU A 47 22.02 -4.54 10.72
CA LEU A 47 21.33 -3.40 10.14
C LEU A 47 20.52 -2.81 11.27
N VAL A 48 21.04 -1.77 11.92
CA VAL A 48 20.22 -0.94 12.81
C VAL A 48 19.04 -0.56 11.93
N PRO A 49 17.81 -0.99 12.25
CA PRO A 49 16.68 -0.41 11.55
C PRO A 49 16.80 1.05 11.93
N ALA A 50 17.16 1.92 10.97
CA ALA A 50 16.84 3.32 11.08
C ALA A 50 15.41 3.32 11.58
N LYS A 51 15.20 3.78 12.83
CA LYS A 51 13.91 3.73 13.50
C LYS A 51 12.89 4.06 12.43
N ARG A 52 12.05 3.09 12.08
CA ARG A 52 10.88 3.37 11.26
C ARG A 52 10.01 4.22 12.17
N GLU A 53 10.32 5.51 12.24
CA GLU A 53 9.47 6.54 12.84
C GLU A 53 8.24 6.79 11.95
N HIS A 54 7.94 5.90 11.00
CA HIS A 54 6.60 5.67 10.51
C HIS A 54 5.78 4.86 11.51
N ARG A 55 5.70 5.32 12.75
CA ARG A 55 4.46 5.23 13.49
C ARG A 55 3.86 6.62 13.40
N ASN A 56 3.04 6.84 12.37
CA ASN A 56 2.12 7.96 12.30
C ASN A 56 1.22 7.88 13.53
N SER A 57 1.69 8.46 14.63
CA SER A 57 0.86 8.73 15.78
C SER A 57 -0.05 9.85 15.32
N PHE A 58 -1.35 9.57 15.27
CA PHE A 58 -2.38 10.57 15.00
C PHE A 58 -2.23 11.83 15.91
N SER A 59 -1.58 11.68 17.07
CA SER A 59 -1.22 12.76 17.99
C SER A 59 -0.17 13.74 17.44
N GLU A 60 0.66 13.36 16.47
CA GLU A 60 1.71 14.21 15.91
C GLU A 60 1.16 15.13 14.80
N ALA A 61 0.12 14.66 14.08
CA ALA A 61 -0.62 15.46 13.10
C ALA A 61 -1.50 16.54 13.75
N VAL A 62 -1.88 16.38 15.02
CA VAL A 62 -2.74 17.31 15.78
C VAL A 62 -1.94 18.13 16.82
N GLY A 63 -0.67 17.80 17.05
CA GLY A 63 0.06 18.16 18.27
C GLY A 63 0.68 19.57 18.33
N ASN A 64 0.66 20.37 17.26
CA ASN A 64 1.43 21.64 17.27
C ASN A 64 0.73 22.82 16.59
N PHE A 65 -0.60 22.91 16.65
CA PHE A 65 -1.26 24.17 16.28
C PHE A 65 -1.04 25.19 17.40
N PRO A 66 -0.31 26.30 17.15
CA PRO A 66 -0.15 27.34 18.14
C PRO A 66 -1.53 27.89 18.47
N VAL A 67 -1.93 27.79 19.74
CA VAL A 67 -3.17 28.40 20.22
C VAL A 67 -2.94 29.92 20.26
N PRO A 68 -3.68 30.72 19.46
CA PRO A 68 -3.49 32.17 19.44
C PRO A 68 -3.77 32.75 20.82
N GLN A 69 -2.89 33.65 21.28
CA GLN A 69 -3.06 34.31 22.59
C GLN A 69 -3.87 35.60 22.46
N ASN A 70 -3.91 36.20 21.27
CA ASN A 70 -4.57 37.48 20.99
C ASN A 70 -5.65 37.34 19.91
N PHE A 71 -6.66 38.20 19.94
CA PHE A 71 -7.75 38.23 18.95
C PHE A 71 -7.26 38.44 17.51
N GLU A 72 -6.29 39.33 17.33
CA GLU A 72 -5.72 39.62 16.02
C GLU A 72 -4.92 38.43 15.46
N GLU A 73 -4.17 37.74 16.32
CA GLU A 73 -3.46 36.51 15.95
C GLU A 73 -4.44 35.39 15.59
N ALA A 74 -5.56 35.27 16.31
CA ALA A 74 -6.63 34.32 15.99
C ALA A 74 -7.27 34.60 14.62
N LEU A 75 -7.45 35.88 14.29
CA LEU A 75 -8.04 36.30 13.02
C LEU A 75 -7.08 36.02 11.84
N MET A 76 -5.79 36.27 12.02
CA MET A 76 -4.76 35.89 11.03
C MET A 76 -4.69 34.37 10.85
N LEU A 77 -4.68 33.59 11.94
CA LEU A 77 -4.65 32.14 11.87
C LEU A 77 -5.87 31.58 11.13
N ALA A 78 -7.07 32.11 11.42
CA ALA A 78 -8.31 31.71 10.75
C ALA A 78 -8.26 32.02 9.23
N ALA A 79 -7.72 33.17 8.84
CA ALA A 79 -7.55 33.53 7.43
C ALA A 79 -6.58 32.57 6.71
N ASP A 80 -5.46 32.23 7.34
CA ASP A 80 -4.48 31.29 6.78
C ASP A 80 -5.04 29.86 6.69
N GLN A 81 -5.80 29.42 7.68
CA GLN A 81 -6.51 28.14 7.65
C GLN A 81 -7.55 28.11 6.53
N ALA A 82 -8.35 29.16 6.37
CA ALA A 82 -9.34 29.25 5.29
C ALA A 82 -8.71 29.19 3.90
N ARG A 83 -7.52 29.79 3.72
CA ARG A 83 -6.74 29.68 2.49
C ARG A 83 -6.29 28.25 2.22
N LYS A 84 -5.71 27.57 3.21
CA LYS A 84 -5.29 26.17 3.08
C LYS A 84 -6.46 25.24 2.79
N ILE A 85 -7.61 25.44 3.44
CA ILE A 85 -8.83 24.68 3.17
C ILE A 85 -9.23 24.77 1.69
N ARG A 86 -9.17 25.97 1.09
CA ARG A 86 -9.44 26.15 -0.35
C ARG A 86 -8.39 25.49 -1.24
N GLU A 87 -7.11 25.56 -0.87
CA GLU A 87 -6.04 24.90 -1.63
C GLU A 87 -6.15 23.36 -1.58
N ASP A 88 -6.63 22.83 -0.47
CA ASP A 88 -6.79 21.39 -0.24
C ASP A 88 -8.16 20.84 -0.68
N GLU A 89 -9.17 21.69 -0.92
CA GLU A 89 -10.48 21.31 -1.47
C GLU A 89 -10.42 20.32 -2.66
N PRO A 90 -9.62 20.54 -3.72
CA PRO A 90 -9.51 19.59 -4.83
C PRO A 90 -8.89 18.24 -4.41
N LYS A 91 -8.06 18.22 -3.35
CA LYS A 91 -7.52 16.96 -2.82
C LYS A 91 -8.59 16.23 -2.03
N VAL A 92 -9.33 16.94 -1.18
CA VAL A 92 -10.42 16.37 -0.35
C VAL A 92 -11.49 15.75 -1.24
N THR A 93 -11.98 16.50 -2.23
CA THR A 93 -12.96 16.00 -3.21
C THR A 93 -12.47 14.74 -3.93
N PHE A 94 -11.20 14.70 -4.36
CA PHE A 94 -10.60 13.50 -4.92
C PHE A 94 -10.56 12.33 -3.92
N TYR A 95 -10.20 12.57 -2.66
CA TYR A 95 -10.17 11.50 -1.64
C TYR A 95 -11.56 10.98 -1.28
N GLU A 96 -12.54 11.85 -1.11
CA GLU A 96 -13.93 11.48 -0.85
C GLU A 96 -14.46 10.59 -1.98
N GLU A 97 -14.37 11.05 -3.23
CA GLU A 97 -14.87 10.33 -4.41
C GLU A 97 -14.10 9.01 -4.67
N TYR A 98 -12.77 9.03 -4.56
CA TYR A 98 -11.93 7.91 -4.96
C TYR A 98 -11.44 7.04 -3.81
N VAL A 99 -11.70 7.33 -2.55
CA VAL A 99 -11.25 6.50 -1.41
C VAL A 99 -12.40 6.16 -0.47
N GLU A 100 -13.21 7.13 -0.08
CA GLU A 100 -14.31 6.91 0.87
C GLU A 100 -15.57 6.37 0.19
N GLU A 101 -15.97 6.95 -0.95
CA GLU A 101 -17.19 6.59 -1.69
C GLU A 101 -16.95 5.53 -2.78
N ARG A 102 -15.95 4.65 -2.62
CA ARG A 102 -15.72 3.60 -3.61
C ARG A 102 -16.84 2.55 -3.57
N ASP A 103 -17.61 2.50 -4.65
CA ASP A 103 -18.60 1.44 -4.87
C ASP A 103 -17.98 0.04 -5.07
N HIS A 104 -16.71 0.00 -5.49
CA HIS A 104 -16.06 -1.25 -5.90
C HIS A 104 -14.58 -1.38 -5.49
N PHE A 105 -14.16 -2.62 -5.21
CA PHE A 105 -12.85 -2.95 -4.68
C PHE A 105 -12.11 -3.97 -5.55
N LYS A 106 -10.78 -3.78 -5.66
CA LYS A 106 -9.87 -4.77 -6.24
C LYS A 106 -9.53 -5.82 -5.19
N SER A 107 -9.35 -7.08 -5.59
CA SER A 107 -8.89 -8.14 -4.67
C SER A 107 -7.58 -7.78 -3.98
N SER A 108 -6.66 -7.07 -4.66
CA SER A 108 -5.42 -6.62 -4.04
C SER A 108 -5.65 -5.70 -2.84
N ARG A 109 -6.63 -4.79 -2.93
CA ARG A 109 -6.92 -3.85 -1.84
C ARG A 109 -7.48 -4.56 -0.62
N ILE A 110 -8.37 -5.53 -0.84
CA ILE A 110 -8.91 -6.39 0.23
C ILE A 110 -7.78 -7.19 0.87
N ALA A 111 -6.85 -7.72 0.07
CA ALA A 111 -5.69 -8.44 0.56
C ALA A 111 -4.78 -7.53 1.42
N ASP A 112 -4.53 -6.29 0.97
CA ASP A 112 -3.76 -5.30 1.72
C ASP A 112 -4.41 -4.95 3.07
N GLU A 113 -5.74 -4.85 3.13
CA GLU A 113 -6.48 -4.60 4.38
C GLU A 113 -6.42 -5.77 5.37
N LEU A 114 -6.31 -6.99 4.86
CA LEU A 114 -6.11 -8.20 5.66
C LEU A 114 -4.64 -8.48 5.97
N GLU A 115 -3.71 -7.65 5.48
CA GLU A 115 -2.27 -7.83 5.57
C GLU A 115 -1.77 -9.17 4.97
N ILE A 116 -2.44 -9.64 3.91
CA ILE A 116 -2.09 -10.88 3.20
C ILE A 116 -1.76 -10.63 1.74
N SER A 117 -1.14 -11.61 1.09
CA SER A 117 -0.92 -11.56 -0.36
C SER A 117 -2.22 -11.82 -1.13
N THR A 118 -2.34 -11.24 -2.32
CA THR A 118 -3.49 -11.49 -3.21
C THR A 118 -3.61 -12.97 -3.60
N VAL A 119 -2.49 -13.69 -3.65
CA VAL A 119 -2.48 -15.13 -3.92
C VAL A 119 -3.11 -15.91 -2.76
N GLN A 120 -2.79 -15.55 -1.51
CA GLN A 120 -3.42 -16.15 -0.33
C GLN A 120 -4.91 -15.85 -0.28
N LEU A 121 -5.31 -14.62 -0.59
CA LEU A 121 -6.73 -14.26 -0.66
C LEU A 121 -7.47 -15.11 -1.70
N HIS A 122 -6.96 -15.23 -2.93
CA HIS A 122 -7.61 -16.06 -3.95
C HIS A 122 -7.64 -17.54 -3.57
N ARG A 123 -6.59 -18.06 -2.92
CA ARG A 123 -6.59 -19.43 -2.40
C ARG A 123 -7.69 -19.64 -1.36
N PHE A 124 -7.79 -18.74 -0.39
CA PHE A 124 -8.81 -18.78 0.65
C PHE A 124 -10.23 -18.76 0.08
N LEU A 125 -10.48 -17.87 -0.89
CA LEU A 125 -11.80 -17.80 -1.54
C LEU A 125 -12.11 -19.05 -2.38
N ALA A 126 -11.09 -19.70 -2.93
CA ALA A 126 -11.26 -20.96 -3.66
C ALA A 126 -11.54 -22.14 -2.72
N GLU A 127 -10.85 -22.21 -1.59
CA GLU A 127 -11.07 -23.23 -0.55
C GLU A 127 -12.49 -23.13 0.04
N ASN A 128 -13.02 -21.91 0.18
CA ASN A 128 -14.38 -21.66 0.65
C ASN A 128 -15.46 -21.77 -0.46
N ASN A 129 -15.12 -22.25 -1.66
CA ASN A 129 -16.02 -22.40 -2.81
C ASN A 129 -16.74 -21.09 -3.24
N ILE A 130 -16.08 -19.94 -3.06
CA ILE A 130 -16.60 -18.64 -3.50
C ILE A 130 -16.14 -18.36 -4.93
N ILE A 131 -14.88 -18.68 -5.24
CA ILE A 131 -14.30 -18.52 -6.57
C ILE A 131 -13.76 -19.83 -7.12
N LYS A 132 -13.83 -20.00 -8.44
CA LYS A 132 -13.21 -21.08 -9.20
C LYS A 132 -12.27 -20.52 -10.25
N PHE A 133 -11.23 -21.29 -10.58
CA PHE A 133 -10.32 -20.92 -11.66
C PHE A 133 -10.79 -21.57 -12.97
N GLU A 134 -11.28 -20.75 -13.90
CA GLU A 134 -11.85 -21.20 -15.17
C GLU A 134 -11.29 -20.33 -16.31
N GLY A 135 -10.81 -20.95 -17.39
CA GLY A 135 -10.33 -20.22 -18.58
C GLY A 135 -9.24 -19.19 -18.29
N TYR A 136 -8.28 -19.53 -17.43
CA TYR A 136 -7.19 -18.64 -16.96
C TYR A 136 -7.66 -17.40 -16.18
N ARG A 137 -8.89 -17.40 -15.64
CA ARG A 137 -9.43 -16.30 -14.84
C ARG A 137 -10.12 -16.84 -13.59
N TRP A 138 -10.18 -16.01 -12.55
CA TRP A 138 -10.98 -16.29 -11.36
C TRP A 138 -12.42 -15.88 -11.62
N VAL A 139 -13.34 -16.82 -11.51
CA VAL A 139 -14.78 -16.65 -11.72
C VAL A 139 -15.50 -16.96 -10.42
N VAL A 140 -16.45 -16.11 -10.03
CA VAL A 140 -17.25 -16.33 -8.82
C VAL A 140 -18.36 -17.36 -9.09
N HIS A 141 -18.64 -18.19 -8.10
CA HIS A 141 -19.76 -19.12 -8.15
C HIS A 141 -21.11 -18.39 -8.16
N THR A 142 -22.11 -18.93 -8.85
CA THR A 142 -23.45 -18.36 -9.00
C THR A 142 -24.09 -17.79 -7.72
N PRO A 143 -24.08 -18.47 -6.54
CA PRO A 143 -24.68 -17.91 -5.33
C PRO A 143 -24.00 -16.63 -4.83
N TYR A 144 -22.70 -16.46 -5.10
CA TYR A 144 -21.91 -15.33 -4.65
C TYR A 144 -21.76 -14.25 -5.72
N GLN A 145 -22.42 -14.38 -6.87
CA GLN A 145 -22.30 -13.45 -7.98
C GLN A 145 -22.73 -12.02 -7.59
N ALA A 146 -23.68 -11.87 -6.65
CA ALA A 146 -24.11 -10.58 -6.13
C ALA A 146 -23.01 -9.82 -5.35
N LEU A 147 -21.97 -10.52 -4.87
CA LEU A 147 -20.84 -9.92 -4.19
C LEU A 147 -19.86 -9.23 -5.17
N GLN A 148 -20.04 -9.43 -6.48
CA GLN A 148 -19.24 -8.76 -7.50
C GLN A 148 -20.10 -7.89 -8.42
N CYS A 149 -19.50 -6.82 -8.90
CA CYS A 149 -20.05 -5.93 -9.93
C CYS A 149 -19.15 -5.91 -11.17
N ASP A 150 -19.77 -5.64 -12.32
CA ASP A 150 -19.06 -5.36 -13.56
C ASP A 150 -18.78 -3.86 -13.63
N VAL A 151 -17.51 -3.51 -13.66
CA VAL A 151 -17.08 -2.11 -13.82
C VAL A 151 -16.65 -1.90 -15.26
N PRO A 152 -17.40 -1.10 -16.05
CA PRO A 152 -17.10 -0.89 -17.45
C PRO A 152 -15.82 -0.05 -17.62
N TYR A 153 -15.01 -0.40 -18.61
CA TYR A 153 -13.93 0.45 -19.10
C TYR A 153 -14.52 1.46 -20.08
N MET A 154 -14.48 2.73 -19.68
CA MET A 154 -14.94 3.85 -20.48
C MET A 154 -13.80 4.31 -21.39
N TRP A 155 -14.09 4.45 -22.68
CA TRP A 155 -13.19 5.10 -23.62
C TRP A 155 -13.85 6.35 -24.18
N GLU A 156 -13.09 7.44 -24.19
CA GLU A 156 -13.54 8.70 -24.77
C GLU A 156 -12.96 8.81 -26.18
N LYS A 157 -13.84 9.09 -27.15
CA LYS A 157 -13.46 9.38 -28.52
C LYS A 157 -13.04 10.84 -28.64
N GLN A 158 -12.27 11.19 -29.68
CA GLN A 158 -11.91 12.59 -29.99
C GLN A 158 -13.11 13.55 -30.11
N ASP A 159 -14.32 13.00 -30.37
CA ASP A 159 -15.58 13.75 -30.40
C ASP A 159 -16.21 14.02 -29.01
N GLY A 160 -15.52 13.67 -27.91
CA GLY A 160 -16.01 13.83 -26.52
C GLY A 160 -17.11 12.81 -26.11
N LYS A 161 -17.42 11.84 -26.97
CA LYS A 161 -18.41 10.79 -26.68
C LYS A 161 -17.74 9.64 -25.92
N ILE A 162 -18.37 9.25 -24.82
CA ILE A 162 -17.91 8.19 -23.94
C ILE A 162 -18.68 6.90 -24.24
N TYR A 163 -17.96 5.79 -24.39
CA TYR A 163 -18.53 4.48 -24.69
C TYR A 163 -17.90 3.40 -23.79
N PRO A 164 -18.63 2.33 -23.43
CA PRO A 164 -18.05 1.17 -22.75
C PRO A 164 -17.37 0.23 -23.76
N THR A 165 -16.07 -0.06 -23.60
CA THR A 165 -15.30 -0.99 -24.47
C THR A 165 -15.12 -2.38 -23.84
N GLY A 166 -15.41 -2.54 -22.56
CA GLY A 166 -15.37 -3.82 -21.88
C GLY A 166 -15.75 -3.66 -20.41
N SER A 167 -15.66 -4.74 -19.63
CA SER A 167 -15.85 -4.69 -18.18
C SER A 167 -14.80 -5.53 -17.45
N VAL A 168 -14.54 -5.14 -16.21
CA VAL A 168 -13.72 -5.92 -15.27
C VAL A 168 -14.56 -6.22 -14.03
N LYS A 169 -14.48 -7.47 -13.56
CA LYS A 169 -15.11 -7.87 -12.30
C LYS A 169 -14.40 -7.23 -11.11
N ARG A 170 -15.18 -6.60 -10.23
CA ARG A 170 -14.74 -6.00 -8.97
C ARG A 170 -15.66 -6.45 -7.83
N TRP A 171 -15.18 -6.36 -6.59
CA TRP A 171 -15.98 -6.66 -5.41
C TRP A 171 -16.82 -5.46 -5.03
N THR A 172 -18.09 -5.68 -4.69
CA THR A 172 -18.92 -4.62 -4.09
C THR A 172 -18.50 -4.37 -2.64
N GLN A 173 -18.97 -3.29 -2.02
CA GLN A 173 -18.76 -3.05 -0.60
C GLN A 173 -19.25 -4.23 0.27
N ALA A 174 -20.44 -4.76 -0.01
CA ALA A 174 -20.97 -5.95 0.65
C ALA A 174 -20.08 -7.20 0.43
N GLY A 175 -19.55 -7.36 -0.79
CA GLY A 175 -18.60 -8.45 -1.09
C GLY A 175 -17.31 -8.34 -0.30
N ARG A 176 -16.77 -7.12 -0.15
CA ARG A 176 -15.58 -6.85 0.68
C ARG A 176 -15.85 -7.17 2.14
N GLU A 177 -16.94 -6.66 2.71
CA GLU A 177 -17.30 -6.89 4.12
C GLU A 177 -17.47 -8.37 4.41
N TYR A 178 -18.17 -9.10 3.53
CA TYR A 178 -18.35 -10.55 3.64
C TYR A 178 -17.02 -11.32 3.69
N ILE A 179 -16.07 -10.97 2.81
CA ILE A 179 -14.74 -11.60 2.79
C ILE A 179 -13.97 -11.31 4.07
N ILE A 180 -14.01 -10.07 4.55
CA ILE A 180 -13.30 -9.65 5.76
C ILE A 180 -13.87 -10.34 6.99
N GLU A 181 -15.20 -10.43 7.10
CA GLU A 181 -15.89 -11.12 8.19
C GLU A 181 -15.53 -12.59 8.22
N MET A 182 -15.67 -13.28 7.08
CA MET A 182 -15.32 -14.70 6.95
C MET A 182 -13.84 -14.97 7.28
N TRP A 183 -12.93 -14.10 6.85
CA TRP A 183 -11.51 -14.22 7.17
C TRP A 183 -11.26 -14.12 8.68
N ARG A 184 -11.92 -13.16 9.34
CA ARG A 184 -11.79 -12.96 10.80
C ARG A 184 -12.36 -14.13 11.60
N GLU A 185 -13.45 -14.73 11.12
CA GLU A 185 -14.05 -15.92 11.75
C GLU A 185 -13.14 -17.15 11.67
N GLN A 186 -12.43 -17.34 10.55
CA GLN A 186 -11.50 -18.47 10.38
C GLN A 186 -10.13 -18.24 10.99
N HIS A 187 -9.74 -16.96 11.19
CA HIS A 187 -8.46 -16.57 11.79
C HIS A 187 -8.62 -15.73 13.07
N PRO A 188 -9.36 -16.20 14.09
CA PRO A 188 -9.57 -15.44 15.31
C PRO A 188 -8.26 -15.16 16.07
N GLU A 189 -7.24 -16.01 15.89
CA GLU A 189 -5.92 -15.89 16.51
C GLU A 189 -5.18 -14.60 16.14
N LEU A 190 -5.42 -14.08 14.93
CA LEU A 190 -4.78 -12.84 14.45
C LEU A 190 -5.40 -11.59 15.09
N TYR A 191 -6.66 -11.68 15.53
CA TYR A 191 -7.45 -10.54 16.01
C TYR A 191 -7.76 -10.60 17.52
N SER A 192 -7.61 -11.75 18.16
CA SER A 192 -7.88 -11.96 19.60
C SER A 192 -6.92 -11.23 20.55
N LYS A 193 -5.78 -10.70 20.08
CA LYS A 193 -4.73 -10.07 20.92
C LYS A 193 -4.78 -8.54 21.02
N LYS A 194 -5.88 -7.89 20.63
CA LYS A 194 -6.06 -6.43 20.76
C LYS A 194 -7.05 -6.03 21.86
N ARG A 195 -6.97 -6.66 23.04
CA ARG A 195 -7.59 -6.17 24.28
C ARG A 195 -6.54 -5.93 25.33
#